data_AF-T0YCP8-F1
#
_entry.id   AF-T0YCP8-F1
#
_cell.length_a   1.000
_cell.length_b   1.000
_cell.length_c   1.000
_cell.angle_alpha   90.00
_cell.angle_beta   90.00
_cell.angle_gamma   90.00
#
_symmetry.space_group_name_H-M   'P 1'
#
loop_
_entity.id
_entity.type
_entity.pdbx_description
1 polymer ?
#
loop_
_entity_poly.entity_id
_entity_poly.type
_entity_poly.pdbx_seq_one_letter_code
_entity_poly.pdbx_strand_id
1 'polypeptide(L)'
;MLQHYFVSAWLPPSGVPREFFTRKVGNDLYTAGVILPMGTIQPQGSADVSVPLYAGPQEGAKLKSLAPGLDLTIDYGWLTIIAMPMFQFLSWIHGLVGNWGVAIILLTVTIKLAFFPLSAASYKSMAKMRVVQPKMERIRQQYADDKGRMNQAMMELYKTEKINPLGGCLPMVVQIPVF
;
A
#
# COMPACT_ATOMS: atom_id res chain seq x y z
N MET A 1 18.11 2.53 12.72
CA MET A 1 17.33 3.76 12.51
C MET A 1 16.76 3.76 11.11
N LEU A 2 15.58 4.32 10.93
CA LEU A 2 14.87 4.29 9.66
C LEU A 2 14.69 5.71 9.10
N GLN A 3 15.02 5.87 7.82
CA GLN A 3 14.70 7.06 7.02
C GLN A 3 13.87 6.62 5.81
N HIS A 4 13.38 7.57 5.00
CA HIS A 4 12.48 7.26 3.89
C HIS A 4 13.08 6.34 2.82
N TYR A 5 14.40 6.37 2.62
CA TYR A 5 15.10 5.53 1.63
C TYR A 5 16.24 4.69 2.20
N PHE A 6 16.65 4.94 3.44
CA PHE A 6 17.85 4.35 4.03
C PHE A 6 17.52 3.72 5.38
N VAL A 7 18.23 2.64 5.71
CA VAL A 7 18.11 1.98 7.01
C VAL A 7 19.48 1.62 7.55
N SER A 8 19.65 1.86 8.85
CA SER A 8 20.77 1.36 9.63
C SER A 8 20.29 0.32 10.63
N ALA A 9 20.88 -0.87 10.62
CA ALA A 9 20.48 -1.96 11.50
C ALA A 9 21.69 -2.79 11.94
N TRP A 10 21.78 -3.06 13.23
CA TRP A 10 22.70 -4.05 13.78
C TRP A 10 22.10 -5.44 13.57
N LEU A 11 22.91 -6.37 13.05
CA LEU A 11 22.49 -7.72 12.69
C LEU A 11 23.18 -8.73 13.64
N PRO A 12 22.71 -8.87 14.90
CA PRO A 12 23.28 -9.84 15.82
C PRO A 12 23.01 -11.28 15.34
N PRO A 13 23.92 -12.23 15.63
CA PRO A 13 23.75 -13.64 15.28
C PRO A 13 22.44 -14.23 15.83
N SER A 14 21.77 -15.06 15.03
CA SER A 14 20.55 -15.77 15.43
C SER A 14 20.84 -16.78 16.54
N GLY A 15 19.99 -16.83 17.57
CA GLY A 15 20.08 -17.82 18.65
C GLY A 15 20.85 -17.38 19.90
N VAL A 16 21.42 -16.17 19.92
CA VAL A 16 22.04 -15.59 21.12
C VAL A 16 20.99 -14.80 21.91
N PRO A 17 20.88 -14.96 23.24
CA PRO A 17 20.05 -14.07 24.06
C PRO A 17 20.48 -12.63 23.85
N ARG A 18 19.52 -11.76 23.51
CA ARG A 18 19.78 -10.36 23.15
C ARG A 18 18.77 -9.44 23.80
N GLU A 19 19.24 -8.29 24.24
CA GLU A 19 18.38 -7.24 24.79
C GLU A 19 18.40 -6.04 23.85
N PHE A 20 17.22 -5.62 23.38
CA PHE A 20 17.08 -4.41 22.57
C PHE A 20 16.76 -3.24 23.50
N PHE A 21 17.51 -2.14 23.37
CA PHE A 21 17.28 -0.95 24.17
C PHE A 21 17.10 0.28 23.30
N THR A 22 16.33 1.23 23.83
CA THR A 22 16.27 2.59 23.34
C THR A 22 16.50 3.53 24.52
N ARG A 23 17.34 4.55 24.34
CA ARG A 23 17.67 5.51 25.40
C ARG A 23 17.78 6.92 24.84
N LYS A 24 17.26 7.89 25.58
CA LYS A 24 17.51 9.32 25.35
C LYS A 24 18.86 9.69 25.97
N VAL A 25 19.78 10.20 25.17
CA VAL A 25 21.16 10.52 25.60
C VAL A 25 21.33 12.03 25.86
N GLY A 26 20.53 12.88 25.19
CA GLY A 26 20.54 14.34 25.34
C GLY A 26 19.26 14.99 24.82
N ASN A 27 19.29 16.31 24.56
CA ASN A 27 18.19 16.98 23.88
C ASN A 27 18.08 16.48 22.44
N ASP A 28 16.90 15.93 22.10
CA ASP A 28 16.56 15.33 20.80
C ASP A 28 17.51 14.23 20.26
N LEU A 29 18.39 13.70 21.12
CA LEU A 29 19.29 12.60 20.78
C LEU A 29 18.80 11.28 21.38
N TYR A 30 18.53 10.34 20.49
CA TYR A 30 18.04 9.00 20.82
C TYR A 30 19.00 7.94 20.27
N THR A 31 19.31 6.96 21.10
CA THR A 31 20.12 5.80 20.72
C THR A 31 19.25 4.56 20.78
N ALA A 32 19.34 3.73 19.74
CA ALA A 32 18.77 2.39 19.70
C ALA A 32 19.91 1.40 19.47
N GLY A 33 19.94 0.29 20.22
CA GLY A 33 21.03 -0.68 20.15
C GLY A 33 20.63 -2.07 20.62
N VAL A 34 21.58 -2.98 20.53
CA VAL A 34 21.46 -4.36 21.01
C VAL A 34 22.58 -4.67 21.99
N ILE A 35 22.24 -5.31 23.09
CA ILE A 35 23.19 -5.83 24.08
C ILE A 35 23.24 -7.34 23.92
N LEU A 36 24.46 -7.87 23.78
CA LEU A 36 24.74 -9.29 23.70
C LEU A 36 25.55 -9.71 24.94
N PRO A 37 25.17 -10.78 25.65
CA PRO A 37 25.95 -11.29 26.76
C PRO A 37 27.23 -11.91 26.20
N MET A 38 28.37 -11.43 26.66
CA MET A 38 29.64 -12.12 26.47
C MET A 38 29.66 -13.28 27.48
N GLY A 39 29.74 -14.52 26.99
CA GLY A 39 29.87 -15.68 27.86
C GLY A 39 31.13 -15.61 28.74
N THR A 40 31.22 -16.47 29.75
CA THR A 40 32.37 -16.53 30.65
C THR A 40 33.64 -16.92 29.88
N ILE A 41 34.63 -16.02 29.81
CA ILE A 41 35.92 -16.27 29.16
C ILE A 41 36.87 -16.91 30.19
N GLN A 42 37.43 -18.07 29.87
CA GLN A 42 38.43 -18.73 30.71
C GLN A 42 39.76 -17.94 30.73
N PRO A 43 40.58 -18.02 31.79
CA PRO A 43 41.90 -17.39 31.81
C PRO A 43 42.75 -17.82 30.61
N GLN A 44 43.36 -16.88 29.90
CA GLN A 44 44.08 -17.05 28.62
C GLN A 44 43.21 -17.39 27.39
N GLY A 45 41.88 -17.41 27.50
CA GLY A 45 40.97 -17.49 26.37
C GLY A 45 40.77 -16.14 25.67
N SER A 46 40.49 -16.18 24.36
CA SER A 46 39.99 -15.04 23.59
C SER A 46 38.61 -15.37 23.04
N ALA A 47 37.69 -14.41 23.06
CA ALA A 47 36.36 -14.57 22.50
C ALA A 47 36.06 -13.39 21.56
N ASP A 48 35.74 -13.71 20.31
CA ASP A 48 35.36 -12.72 19.30
C ASP A 48 33.85 -12.61 19.21
N VAL A 49 33.33 -11.39 19.30
CA VAL A 49 31.92 -11.08 19.09
C VAL A 49 31.80 -10.20 17.86
N SER A 50 31.27 -10.76 16.78
CA SER A 50 31.02 -10.02 15.54
C SER A 50 29.55 -9.67 15.41
N VAL A 51 29.28 -8.37 15.28
CA VAL A 51 27.93 -7.84 15.02
C VAL A 51 27.99 -7.00 13.74
N PRO A 52 27.58 -7.56 12.59
CA PRO A 52 27.54 -6.79 11.35
C PRO A 52 26.58 -5.61 11.45
N LEU A 53 26.99 -4.46 10.90
CA LEU A 53 26.16 -3.28 10.71
C LEU A 53 25.74 -3.18 9.25
N TYR A 54 24.43 -3.14 9.00
CA TYR A 54 23.90 -2.70 7.72
C TYR A 54 23.66 -1.19 7.77
N ALA A 55 24.17 -0.46 6.77
CA ALA A 55 23.89 0.95 6.57
C ALA A 55 23.79 1.21 5.05
N GLY A 56 22.57 1.28 4.53
CA GLY A 56 22.36 1.32 3.09
C GLY A 56 20.91 1.58 2.66
N PRO A 57 20.66 1.57 1.34
CA PRO A 57 19.32 1.79 0.78
C PRO A 57 18.37 0.67 1.18
N GLN A 58 17.08 0.97 1.27
CA GLN A 58 16.06 0.00 1.63
C GLN A 58 15.72 -0.94 0.45
N GLU A 59 16.64 -1.83 0.11
CA GLU A 59 16.46 -2.82 -0.93
C GLU A 59 15.84 -4.10 -0.35
N GLY A 60 14.53 -4.31 -0.55
CA GLY A 60 13.78 -5.41 0.08
C GLY A 60 14.40 -6.80 -0.12
N ALA A 61 14.89 -7.10 -1.33
CA ALA A 61 15.54 -8.38 -1.62
C ALA A 61 16.84 -8.59 -0.84
N LYS A 62 17.69 -7.56 -0.70
CA LYS A 62 18.93 -7.62 0.08
C LYS A 62 18.62 -7.70 1.57
N LEU A 63 17.70 -6.87 2.07
CA LEU A 63 17.33 -6.85 3.48
C LEU A 63 16.75 -8.18 3.95
N LYS A 64 15.90 -8.82 3.14
CA LYS A 64 15.35 -10.15 3.42
C LYS A 64 16.43 -11.22 3.56
N SER A 65 17.51 -11.12 2.80
CA SER A 65 18.65 -12.05 2.87
C SER A 65 19.53 -11.83 4.10
N LEU A 66 19.56 -10.60 4.64
CA LEU A 66 20.40 -10.23 5.78
C LEU A 66 19.79 -10.64 7.12
N ALA A 67 18.49 -10.42 7.31
CA ALA A 67 17.78 -10.90 8.49
C ALA A 67 16.28 -11.09 8.21
N PRO A 68 15.66 -12.14 8.76
CA PRO A 68 14.22 -12.34 8.64
C PRO A 68 13.46 -11.17 9.28
N GLY A 69 12.54 -10.56 8.53
CA GLY A 69 11.72 -9.43 8.98
C GLY A 69 12.36 -8.05 8.77
N LEU A 70 13.60 -7.98 8.27
CA LEU A 70 14.24 -6.70 7.94
C LEU A 70 13.66 -6.07 6.67
N ASP A 71 13.05 -6.86 5.79
CA ASP A 71 12.32 -6.39 4.61
C ASP A 71 11.05 -5.59 4.95
N LEU A 72 10.48 -5.80 6.14
CA LEU A 72 9.34 -5.01 6.66
C LEU A 72 9.73 -3.59 7.09
N THR A 73 11.01 -3.22 6.99
CA THR A 73 11.45 -1.84 7.21
C THR A 73 11.02 -0.91 6.08
N ILE A 74 10.68 -1.44 4.90
CA ILE A 74 10.10 -0.62 3.83
C ILE A 74 8.65 -0.30 4.21
N ASP A 75 8.41 0.96 4.57
CA ASP A 75 7.10 1.41 5.01
C ASP A 75 6.19 1.68 3.79
N TYR A 76 5.42 0.67 3.41
CA TYR A 76 4.33 0.80 2.43
C TYR A 76 2.99 1.18 3.08
N GLY A 77 2.98 1.50 4.38
CA GLY A 77 1.80 1.83 5.16
C GLY A 77 0.76 0.71 5.23
N TRP A 78 -0.49 1.10 5.48
CA TRP A 78 -1.64 0.18 5.54
C TRP A 78 -1.89 -0.62 4.26
N LEU A 79 -1.38 -0.15 3.11
CA LEU A 79 -1.54 -0.80 1.80
C LEU A 79 -0.40 -1.76 1.47
N THR A 80 0.44 -2.15 2.43
CA THR A 80 1.56 -3.09 2.22
C THR A 80 1.13 -4.38 1.50
N ILE A 81 -0.07 -4.89 1.79
CA ILE A 81 -0.63 -6.09 1.16
C ILE A 81 -0.80 -5.93 -0.36
N ILE A 82 -1.10 -4.73 -0.83
CA ILE A 82 -1.31 -4.40 -2.24
C ILE A 82 0.01 -3.90 -2.87
N ALA A 83 0.73 -3.06 -2.15
CA ALA A 83 1.96 -2.43 -2.61
C ALA A 83 3.09 -3.45 -2.87
N MET A 84 3.25 -4.47 -2.01
CA MET A 84 4.32 -5.47 -2.18
C MET A 84 4.14 -6.28 -3.49
N PRO A 85 2.98 -6.90 -3.78
CA PRO A 85 2.75 -7.56 -5.07
C PRO A 85 2.89 -6.63 -6.28
N MET A 86 2.39 -5.39 -6.18
CA MET A 86 2.53 -4.40 -7.25
C MET A 86 3.99 -4.06 -7.54
N PHE A 87 4.81 -3.86 -6.50
CA PHE A 87 6.24 -3.57 -6.65
C PHE A 87 7.00 -4.77 -7.23
N GLN A 88 6.66 -5.99 -6.81
CA GLN A 88 7.24 -7.21 -7.39
C GLN A 88 6.90 -7.35 -8.87
N PHE A 89 5.65 -7.08 -9.25
CA PHE A 89 5.23 -7.10 -10.64
C PHE A 89 5.90 -5.99 -11.47
N LEU A 90 6.04 -4.78 -10.92
CA LEU A 90 6.79 -3.69 -11.54
C LEU A 90 8.27 -4.06 -11.75
N SER A 91 8.90 -4.67 -10.74
CA SER A 91 10.29 -5.13 -10.81
C SER A 91 10.48 -6.22 -11.85
N TRP A 92 9.49 -7.09 -12.03
CA TRP A 92 9.48 -8.10 -13.09
C TRP A 92 9.40 -7.45 -14.49
N ILE A 93 8.51 -6.49 -14.70
CA ILE A 93 8.44 -5.72 -15.96
C ILE A 93 9.77 -4.97 -16.20
N HIS A 94 10.33 -4.37 -15.15
CA HIS A 94 11.62 -3.69 -15.22
C HIS A 94 12.75 -4.64 -15.65
N GLY A 95 12.74 -5.89 -15.15
CA GLY A 95 13.71 -6.91 -15.58
C GLY A 95 13.64 -7.24 -17.07
N LEU A 96 12.48 -7.05 -17.71
CA LEU A 96 12.30 -7.28 -19.15
C LEU A 96 12.71 -6.08 -20.01
N VAL A 97 12.44 -4.86 -19.55
CA VAL A 97 12.62 -3.64 -20.35
C VAL A 97 13.90 -2.87 -20.01
N GLY A 98 14.39 -3.00 -18.78
CA GLY A 98 15.57 -2.29 -18.27
C GLY A 98 15.36 -0.79 -18.01
N ASN A 99 14.12 -0.30 -18.06
CA ASN A 99 13.81 1.11 -17.85
C ASN A 99 12.58 1.28 -16.93
N TRP A 100 12.78 1.97 -15.80
CA TRP A 100 11.72 2.21 -14.81
C TRP A 100 10.52 2.98 -15.36
N GLY A 101 10.74 3.98 -16.22
CA GLY A 101 9.66 4.77 -16.82
C GLY A 101 8.77 3.92 -17.74
N VAL A 102 9.38 3.11 -18.61
CA VAL A 102 8.63 2.21 -19.49
C VAL A 102 7.95 1.10 -18.68
N ALA A 103 8.59 0.60 -17.63
CA ALA A 103 7.99 -0.38 -16.75
C ALA A 103 6.72 0.15 -16.06
N ILE A 104 6.73 1.41 -15.60
CA ILE A 104 5.56 2.07 -15.04
C ILE A 104 4.46 2.23 -16.10
N ILE A 105 4.81 2.66 -17.33
CA ILE A 105 3.83 2.78 -18.42
C ILE A 105 3.15 1.43 -18.66
N LEU A 106 3.91 0.34 -18.81
CA LEU A 106 3.37 -1.00 -19.03
C LEU A 106 2.54 -1.50 -17.84
N LEU A 107 2.97 -1.21 -16.61
CA LEU A 107 2.19 -1.50 -15.41
C LEU A 107 0.81 -0.81 -15.47
N THR A 108 0.78 0.49 -15.78
CA THR A 108 -0.48 1.25 -15.85
C THR A 108 -1.40 0.73 -16.95
N VAL A 109 -0.87 0.35 -18.11
CA VAL A 109 -1.63 -0.26 -19.21
C VAL A 109 -2.21 -1.60 -18.77
N THR A 110 -1.40 -2.44 -18.11
CA THR A 110 -1.84 -3.76 -17.61
C THR A 110 -2.96 -3.62 -16.58
N ILE A 111 -2.81 -2.71 -15.62
CA ILE A 111 -3.84 -2.43 -14.62
C ILE A 111 -5.12 -1.92 -15.29
N LYS A 112 -5.02 -0.95 -16.22
CA LYS A 112 -6.19 -0.44 -16.95
C LYS A 112 -6.89 -1.53 -17.76
N LEU A 113 -6.15 -2.45 -18.38
CA LEU A 113 -6.72 -3.58 -19.10
C LEU A 113 -7.43 -4.56 -18.16
N ALA A 114 -6.83 -4.87 -17.01
CA ALA A 114 -7.46 -5.74 -16.01
C ALA A 114 -8.76 -5.15 -15.44
N PHE A 115 -8.79 -3.83 -15.21
CA PHE A 115 -9.97 -3.11 -14.74
C PHE A 115 -10.91 -2.64 -15.88
N PHE A 116 -10.57 -2.89 -17.14
CA PHE A 116 -11.39 -2.50 -18.29
C PHE A 116 -12.85 -2.97 -18.23
N PRO A 117 -13.17 -4.24 -17.93
CA PRO A 117 -14.57 -4.66 -17.85
C PRO A 117 -15.35 -3.90 -16.77
N LEU A 118 -14.69 -3.58 -15.65
CA LEU A 118 -15.27 -2.78 -14.58
C LEU A 118 -15.52 -1.33 -15.02
N SER A 119 -14.52 -0.71 -15.66
CA SER A 119 -14.65 0.63 -16.22
C SER A 119 -15.74 0.71 -17.29
N ALA A 120 -15.83 -0.29 -18.17
CA ALA A 120 -16.87 -0.38 -19.19
C ALA A 120 -18.27 -0.52 -18.57
N ALA A 121 -18.42 -1.36 -17.54
CA ALA A 121 -19.68 -1.49 -16.80
C ALA A 121 -20.12 -0.17 -16.15
N SER A 122 -19.17 0.56 -15.55
CA SER A 122 -19.46 1.87 -14.97
C SER A 122 -19.84 2.91 -16.02
N TYR A 123 -19.13 2.94 -17.15
CA TYR A 123 -19.44 3.84 -18.25
C TYR A 123 -20.87 3.60 -18.79
N LYS A 124 -21.27 2.33 -18.91
CA LYS A 124 -22.65 1.95 -19.28
C LYS A 124 -23.68 2.44 -18.23
N SER A 125 -23.35 2.35 -16.94
CA SER A 125 -24.22 2.86 -15.86
C SER A 125 -24.37 4.38 -15.92
N MET A 126 -23.27 5.12 -16.13
CA MET A 126 -23.30 6.57 -16.28
C MET A 126 -24.07 7.01 -17.53
N ALA A 127 -23.94 6.29 -18.64
CA ALA A 127 -24.70 6.58 -19.85
C ALA A 127 -26.22 6.46 -19.60
N LYS A 128 -26.66 5.40 -18.90
CA LYS A 128 -28.07 5.26 -18.50
C LYS A 128 -28.53 6.37 -17.56
N MET A 129 -27.69 6.78 -16.60
CA MET A 129 -27.98 7.90 -15.70
C MET A 129 -28.23 9.21 -16.46
N ARG A 130 -27.44 9.50 -17.50
CA ARG A 130 -27.66 10.68 -18.36
C ARG A 130 -29.00 10.65 -19.08
N VAL A 131 -29.45 9.47 -19.52
CA VAL A 131 -30.76 9.31 -20.18
C VAL A 131 -31.93 9.56 -19.21
N VAL A 132 -31.80 9.15 -17.95
CA VAL A 132 -32.87 9.34 -16.95
C VAL A 132 -32.82 10.69 -16.22
N GLN A 133 -31.75 11.47 -16.41
CA GLN A 133 -31.60 12.81 -15.84
C GLN A 133 -32.82 13.74 -16.01
N PRO A 134 -33.44 13.88 -17.20
CA PRO A 134 -34.63 14.70 -17.36
C PRO A 134 -35.84 14.15 -16.57
N LYS A 135 -35.96 12.84 -16.39
CA LYS A 135 -37.02 12.25 -15.55
C LYS A 135 -36.77 12.54 -14.06
N MET A 136 -35.50 12.47 -13.62
CA MET A 136 -35.12 12.84 -12.25
C MET A 136 -35.42 14.31 -11.95
N GLU A 137 -35.20 15.21 -12.90
CA GLU A 137 -35.53 16.64 -12.75
C GLU A 137 -37.03 16.88 -12.62
N ARG A 138 -37.85 16.17 -13.40
CA ARG A 138 -39.32 16.23 -13.26
C ARG A 138 -39.80 15.77 -11.89
N ILE A 139 -39.24 14.67 -11.36
CA ILE A 139 -39.56 14.19 -10.01
C ILE A 139 -39.16 15.23 -8.95
N ARG A 140 -37.98 15.85 -9.08
CA ARG A 140 -37.53 16.92 -8.18
C ARG A 140 -38.44 18.14 -8.23
N GLN A 141 -38.96 18.51 -9.40
CA GLN A 141 -39.91 19.62 -9.55
C GLN A 141 -41.30 19.29 -8.97
N GLN A 142 -41.80 18.06 -9.19
CA GLN A 142 -43.11 17.64 -8.67
C GLN A 142 -43.15 17.47 -7.15
N TYR A 143 -42.03 17.07 -6.53
CA TYR A 143 -41.95 16.77 -5.10
C TYR A 143 -40.95 17.69 -4.36
N ALA A 144 -40.78 18.94 -4.83
CA ALA A 144 -39.84 19.89 -4.24
C ALA A 144 -40.08 20.13 -2.74
N ASP A 145 -41.35 20.13 -2.32
CA ASP A 145 -41.78 20.39 -0.94
C ASP A 145 -41.81 19.13 -0.06
N ASP A 146 -41.70 17.92 -0.64
CA ASP A 146 -41.79 16.65 0.09
C ASP A 146 -40.57 15.75 -0.21
N LYS A 147 -39.51 15.95 0.58
CA LYS A 147 -38.27 15.16 0.48
C LYS A 147 -38.49 13.65 0.68
N GLY A 148 -39.49 13.26 1.45
CA GLY A 148 -39.80 11.85 1.71
C GLY A 148 -40.32 11.16 0.45
N ARG A 149 -41.35 11.75 -0.18
CA ARG A 149 -41.90 11.24 -1.45
C ARG A 149 -40.89 11.36 -2.60
N MET A 150 -40.09 12.42 -2.64
CA MET A 150 -39.05 12.59 -3.64
C MET A 150 -38.05 11.41 -3.60
N ASN A 151 -37.54 11.02 -2.41
CA ASN A 151 -36.60 9.91 -2.30
C ASN A 151 -37.22 8.57 -2.71
N GLN A 152 -38.49 8.33 -2.40
CA GLN A 152 -39.22 7.12 -2.80
C GLN A 152 -39.39 7.06 -4.32
N ALA A 153 -39.88 8.13 -4.95
CA ALA A 153 -40.07 8.21 -6.39
C ALA A 153 -38.73 8.10 -7.16
N MET A 154 -37.66 8.70 -6.63
CA MET A 154 -36.31 8.57 -7.19
C MET A 154 -35.81 7.12 -7.13
N MET A 155 -36.03 6.42 -6.01
CA MET A 155 -35.64 5.00 -5.93
C MET A 155 -36.49 4.09 -6.81
N GLU A 156 -37.78 4.40 -6.95
CA GLU A 156 -38.67 3.67 -7.85
C GLU A 156 -38.28 3.86 -9.32
N LEU A 157 -37.88 5.08 -9.70
CA LEU A 157 -37.29 5.35 -11.01
C LEU A 157 -36.00 4.55 -11.25
N TYR A 158 -35.10 4.47 -10.27
CA TYR A 158 -33.89 3.65 -10.40
C TYR A 158 -34.18 2.15 -10.51
N LYS A 159 -35.20 1.64 -9.81
CA LYS A 159 -35.64 0.24 -9.89
C LYS A 159 -36.28 -0.08 -11.24
N THR A 160 -37.18 0.77 -11.73
CA THR A 160 -37.89 0.57 -13.01
C THR A 160 -36.93 0.61 -14.19
N GLU A 161 -35.96 1.54 -14.19
CA GLU A 161 -34.96 1.67 -15.24
C GLU A 161 -33.73 0.73 -15.05
N LYS A 162 -33.72 -0.05 -13.95
CA LYS A 162 -32.63 -0.96 -13.54
C LYS A 162 -31.26 -0.27 -13.57
N ILE A 163 -31.19 0.91 -12.96
CA ILE A 163 -29.98 1.73 -12.86
C ILE A 163 -29.43 1.61 -11.45
N ASN A 164 -28.12 1.33 -11.33
CA ASN A 164 -27.44 1.34 -10.04
C ASN A 164 -26.73 2.70 -9.85
N PRO A 165 -27.20 3.58 -8.96
CA PRO A 165 -26.57 4.89 -8.74
C PRO A 165 -25.12 4.76 -8.23
N LEU A 166 -24.78 3.65 -7.57
CA LEU A 166 -23.42 3.36 -7.11
C LEU A 166 -22.51 2.85 -8.23
N GLY A 167 -23.07 2.38 -9.36
CA GLY A 167 -22.28 1.91 -10.50
C GLY A 167 -21.43 3.00 -11.14
N GLY A 168 -21.78 4.29 -10.95
CA GLY A 168 -21.01 5.43 -11.42
C GLY A 168 -19.77 5.77 -10.58
N CYS A 169 -19.85 5.62 -9.25
CA CYS A 169 -18.72 5.89 -8.35
C CYS A 169 -17.84 4.66 -8.09
N LEU A 170 -18.32 3.47 -8.43
CA LEU A 170 -17.61 2.21 -8.23
C LEU A 170 -16.17 2.17 -8.78
N PRO A 171 -15.87 2.71 -9.99
CA PRO A 171 -14.48 2.73 -10.48
C PRO A 171 -13.57 3.61 -9.64
N MET A 172 -14.06 4.75 -9.15
CA MET A 172 -13.25 5.64 -8.32
C MET A 172 -12.90 4.95 -7.01
N VAL A 173 -13.86 4.29 -6.37
CA VAL A 173 -13.64 3.59 -5.09
C VAL A 173 -12.63 2.46 -5.25
N VAL A 174 -12.72 1.68 -6.33
CA VAL A 174 -11.78 0.59 -6.61
C VAL A 174 -10.38 1.13 -7.01
N GLN A 175 -10.31 2.34 -7.54
CA GLN A 175 -9.04 2.97 -7.92
C GLN A 175 -8.33 3.67 -6.75
N ILE A 176 -9.03 4.14 -5.71
CA ILE A 176 -8.41 4.83 -4.56
C ILE A 176 -7.24 4.03 -3.93
N PRO A 177 -7.33 2.70 -3.70
CA PRO A 177 -6.21 1.94 -3.14
C PRO A 177 -5.01 1.77 -4.08
N VAL A 178 -5.17 2.06 -5.37
CA VAL A 178 -4.15 1.90 -6.42
C VAL A 178 -3.45 3.24 -6.73
N PHE A 179 -4.08 4.37 -6.38
CA PHE A 179 -3.54 5.72 -6.52
C PHE A 179 -2.76 6.14 -5.27
#